data_AF-A0A401TIM7-F1
#
_entry.id   AF-A0A401TIM7-F1
#
_cell.length_a   1.000
_cell.length_b   1.000
_cell.length_c   1.000
_cell.angle_alpha   90.00
_cell.angle_beta   90.00
_cell.angle_gamma   90.00
#
_symmetry.space_group_name_H-M   'P 1'
#
loop_
_entity.id
_entity.type
_entity.pdbx_description
1 polymer ?
#
loop_
_entity_poly.entity_id
_entity_poly.type
_entity_poly.pdbx_seq_one_letter_code
_entity_poly.pdbx_strand_id
1 'polypeptide(L)'
;MLRNNGELDHEFILATTAENLKHAEAMKKNPDMEHDDPNGKRLAPKKTDEIVWKFSKPGEFEYSCLIPGHREAGMVGTIVVK
;
A
#
# COMPACT_ATOMS: atom_id res chain seq x y z
N MET A 1 -1.30 3.78 -13.10
CA MET A 1 0.15 4.09 -13.02
C MET A 1 0.48 4.58 -11.62
N LEU A 2 1.40 3.90 -10.95
CA LEU A 2 2.03 4.33 -9.71
C LEU A 2 3.30 5.11 -10.06
N ARG A 3 3.56 6.21 -9.34
CA ARG A 3 4.76 7.03 -9.55
C ARG A 3 5.28 7.54 -8.22
N ASN A 4 6.53 7.23 -7.94
CA ASN A 4 7.26 7.81 -6.82
C ASN A 4 8.11 8.99 -7.31
N ASN A 5 7.62 10.22 -7.11
CA ASN A 5 8.39 11.44 -7.41
C ASN A 5 9.31 11.87 -6.25
N GLY A 6 9.23 11.21 -5.11
CA GLY A 6 9.96 11.54 -3.88
C GLY A 6 11.39 11.00 -3.85
N GLU A 7 11.98 11.08 -2.67
CA GLU A 7 13.34 10.61 -2.34
C GLU A 7 13.34 9.39 -1.41
N LEU A 8 12.18 8.99 -0.90
CA LEU A 8 11.99 7.82 -0.04
C LEU A 8 11.35 6.68 -0.80
N ASP A 9 11.60 5.45 -0.37
CA ASP A 9 10.83 4.29 -0.81
C ASP A 9 9.35 4.50 -0.48
N HIS A 10 8.48 4.11 -1.40
CA HIS A 10 7.05 4.07 -1.15
C HIS A 10 6.50 2.72 -1.55
N GLU A 11 5.31 2.44 -1.07
CA GLU A 11 4.56 1.26 -1.51
C GLU A 11 3.09 1.60 -1.66
N PHE A 12 2.43 0.76 -2.44
CA PHE A 12 1.00 0.74 -2.62
C PHE A 12 0.54 -0.65 -2.24
N ILE A 13 -0.21 -0.79 -1.13
CA ILE A 13 -0.89 -2.03 -0.74
C ILE A 13 -2.39 -1.80 -0.83
N LEU A 14 -3.11 -2.68 -1.54
CA LEU A 14 -4.57 -2.64 -1.65
C LEU A 14 -5.18 -3.77 -0.81
N ALA A 15 -5.95 -3.42 0.22
CA ALA A 15 -6.66 -4.37 1.08
C ALA A 15 -7.88 -3.69 1.73
N THR A 16 -8.58 -4.36 2.64
CA THR A 16 -9.50 -3.66 3.55
C THR A 16 -8.72 -2.83 4.58
N THR A 17 -9.32 -1.79 5.16
CA THR A 17 -8.68 -1.02 6.24
C THR A 17 -8.25 -1.91 7.41
N ALA A 18 -9.05 -2.92 7.78
CA ALA A 18 -8.71 -3.83 8.87
C ALA A 18 -7.44 -4.65 8.55
N GLU A 19 -7.29 -5.11 7.32
CA GLU A 19 -6.11 -5.85 6.86
C GLU A 19 -4.86 -4.96 6.82
N ASN A 20 -4.98 -3.74 6.28
CA ASN A 20 -3.87 -2.78 6.27
C ASN A 20 -3.39 -2.41 7.68
N LEU A 21 -4.30 -2.21 8.63
CA LEU A 21 -3.94 -1.91 10.02
C LEU A 21 -3.20 -3.08 10.67
N LYS A 22 -3.70 -4.31 10.49
CA LYS A 22 -3.03 -5.52 10.99
C LYS A 22 -1.64 -5.69 10.38
N HIS A 23 -1.49 -5.41 9.09
CA HIS A 23 -0.20 -5.49 8.40
C HIS A 23 0.76 -4.40 8.88
N ALA A 24 0.29 -3.16 9.07
CA ALA A 24 1.09 -2.08 9.64
C ALA A 24 1.62 -2.42 11.05
N GLU A 25 0.83 -3.10 11.88
CA GLU A 25 1.29 -3.59 13.18
C GLU A 25 2.36 -4.68 13.07
N ALA A 26 2.27 -5.56 12.07
CA ALA A 26 3.29 -6.56 11.78
C ALA A 26 4.61 -5.88 11.35
N MET A 27 4.53 -4.84 10.52
CA MET A 27 5.70 -4.07 10.07
C MET A 27 6.42 -3.35 11.19
N LYS A 28 5.70 -2.83 12.18
CA LYS A 28 6.32 -2.23 13.37
C LYS A 28 7.18 -3.22 14.15
N LYS A 29 6.86 -4.51 14.08
CA LYS A 29 7.62 -5.59 14.74
C LYS A 29 8.75 -6.12 13.86
N ASN A 30 8.58 -6.08 12.54
CA ASN A 30 9.50 -6.64 11.55
C ASN A 30 9.76 -5.60 10.43
N PRO A 31 10.56 -4.55 10.69
CA PRO A 31 10.71 -3.42 9.75
C PRO A 31 11.37 -3.81 8.42
N ASP A 32 12.14 -4.90 8.39
CA ASP A 32 12.85 -5.41 7.21
C ASP A 32 12.04 -6.48 6.45
N MET A 33 10.75 -6.66 6.75
CA MET A 33 9.89 -7.60 6.03
C MET A 33 9.80 -7.22 4.54
N GLU A 34 9.98 -8.22 3.68
CA GLU A 34 9.84 -8.05 2.24
C GLU A 34 8.36 -7.97 1.85
N HIS A 35 8.03 -7.00 1.01
CA HIS A 35 6.67 -6.75 0.50
C HIS A 35 6.63 -7.01 -1.01
N ASP A 36 6.59 -8.29 -1.36
CA ASP A 36 6.32 -8.77 -2.73
C ASP A 36 4.96 -9.48 -2.78
N ASP A 37 3.92 -8.78 -2.30
CA ASP A 37 2.56 -9.30 -2.28
C ASP A 37 1.83 -9.00 -3.61
N PRO A 38 0.97 -9.91 -4.10
CA PRO A 38 0.25 -9.71 -5.36
C PRO A 38 -0.74 -8.54 -5.31
N ASN A 39 -1.15 -8.11 -4.11
CA ASN A 39 -2.01 -6.95 -3.89
C ASN A 39 -1.22 -5.67 -3.60
N GLY A 40 0.08 -5.64 -3.91
CA GLY A 40 0.89 -4.46 -3.71
C GLY A 40 2.09 -4.31 -4.64
N LYS A 41 2.71 -3.13 -4.56
CA LYS A 41 3.96 -2.78 -5.25
C LYS A 41 4.81 -1.88 -4.38
N ARG A 42 6.10 -2.18 -4.28
CA ARG A 42 7.12 -1.29 -3.71
C ARG A 42 7.80 -0.49 -4.83
N LEU A 43 7.94 0.81 -4.64
CA LEU A 43 8.50 1.75 -5.60
C LEU A 43 9.65 2.52 -4.96
N ALA A 44 10.86 2.25 -5.45
CA ALA A 44 12.04 3.06 -5.12
C ALA A 44 11.90 4.52 -5.64
N PRO A 45 12.72 5.46 -5.13
CA PRO A 45 12.71 6.85 -5.57
C PRO A 45 12.82 7.00 -7.09
N LYS A 46 12.04 7.94 -7.64
CA LYS A 46 12.01 8.27 -9.08
C LYS A 46 11.58 7.12 -10.00
N LYS A 47 10.99 6.05 -9.45
CA LYS A 47 10.46 4.92 -10.24
C LYS A 47 8.96 5.02 -10.48
N THR A 48 8.52 4.29 -11.49
CA THR A 48 7.11 4.08 -11.85
C THR A 48 6.84 2.60 -11.93
N ASP A 49 5.61 2.21 -11.61
CA ASP A 49 5.14 0.83 -11.76
C ASP A 49 3.65 0.84 -12.13
N GLU A 50 3.11 -0.33 -12.43
CA GLU A 50 1.72 -0.55 -12.74
C GLU A 50 1.17 -1.77 -11.99
N ILE A 51 -0.06 -1.63 -11.50
CA ILE A 51 -0.84 -2.72 -10.95
C ILE A 51 -2.21 -2.72 -11.63
N VAL A 52 -2.60 -3.89 -12.13
CA VAL A 52 -3.92 -4.11 -12.73
C VAL A 52 -4.73 -4.95 -11.76
N TRP A 53 -5.88 -4.43 -11.35
CA TRP A 53 -6.72 -5.09 -10.34
C TRP A 53 -8.14 -5.29 -10.85
N LYS A 54 -8.70 -6.47 -10.60
CA LYS A 54 -10.12 -6.79 -10.87
C LYS A 54 -10.83 -7.04 -9.55
N PHE A 55 -11.71 -6.13 -9.16
CA PHE A 55 -12.60 -6.35 -8.01
C PHE A 55 -13.66 -7.40 -8.35
N SER A 56 -13.82 -8.37 -7.48
CA SER A 56 -14.81 -9.45 -7.63
C SER A 56 -16.12 -9.19 -6.87
N LYS A 57 -16.13 -8.18 -5.99
CA LYS A 57 -17.26 -7.83 -5.12
C LYS A 57 -17.33 -6.31 -4.94
N PRO A 58 -18.53 -5.73 -4.76
CA PRO A 58 -18.67 -4.37 -4.28
C PRO A 58 -18.19 -4.26 -2.83
N GLY A 59 -17.79 -3.05 -2.42
CA GLY A 59 -17.29 -2.80 -1.08
C GLY A 59 -16.35 -1.60 -1.00
N GLU A 60 -15.88 -1.32 0.22
CA GLU A 60 -14.87 -0.32 0.49
C GLU A 60 -13.52 -0.99 0.74
N PHE A 61 -12.50 -0.49 0.06
CA PHE A 61 -11.12 -0.92 0.16
C PHE A 61 -10.25 0.29 0.49
N GLU A 62 -9.04 0.04 0.99
CA GLU A 62 -8.05 1.05 1.33
C GLU A 62 -6.76 0.74 0.58
N TYR A 63 -6.18 1.77 -0.05
CA TYR A 63 -4.77 1.72 -0.41
C TYR A 63 -3.94 2.46 0.64
N SER A 64 -2.82 1.88 1.03
CA SER A 64 -1.93 2.44 2.05
C SER A 64 -0.46 2.17 1.75
N CYS A 65 0.41 3.05 2.23
CA CYS A 65 1.85 2.80 2.33
C CYS A 65 2.17 2.37 3.77
N LEU A 66 2.55 1.11 3.98
CA LEU A 66 2.77 0.50 5.30
C LEU A 66 4.24 0.51 5.73
N ILE A 67 5.12 1.16 4.96
CA ILE A 67 6.45 1.54 5.42
C ILE A 67 6.27 2.35 6.72
N PRO A 68 6.99 2.00 7.81
CA PRO A 68 6.78 2.63 9.12
C PRO A 68 6.72 4.16 9.06
N GLY A 69 5.61 4.74 9.53
CA GLY A 69 5.39 6.19 9.58
C GLY A 69 4.72 6.80 8.35
N HIS A 70 4.73 6.12 7.20
CA HIS A 70 4.20 6.70 5.95
C HIS A 70 2.67 6.78 5.95
N ARG A 71 1.99 5.73 6.43
CA ARG A 71 0.54 5.74 6.62
C ARG A 71 0.13 6.83 7.62
N GLU A 72 0.81 6.93 8.75
CA GLU A 72 0.56 7.95 9.77
C GLU A 72 0.80 9.37 9.25
N ALA A 73 1.71 9.54 8.30
CA ALA A 73 1.95 10.80 7.60
C ALA A 73 0.88 11.13 6.53
N GLY A 74 -0.08 10.24 6.29
CA GLY A 74 -1.23 10.48 5.41
C GLY A 74 -1.20 9.72 4.08
N MET A 75 -0.28 8.77 3.88
CA MET A 75 -0.27 7.91 2.70
C MET A 75 -1.33 6.80 2.79
N VAL A 76 -2.60 7.20 2.76
CA VAL A 76 -3.78 6.33 2.83
C VAL A 76 -4.90 6.92 1.98
N GLY A 77 -5.72 6.07 1.36
CA GLY A 77 -6.96 6.50 0.72
C GLY A 77 -7.96 5.38 0.49
N THR A 78 -9.21 5.76 0.28
CA THR A 78 -10.35 4.83 0.13
C THR A 78 -10.71 4.62 -1.33
N ILE A 79 -11.01 3.37 -1.69
CA ILE A 79 -11.57 2.96 -2.97
C ILE A 79 -12.95 2.37 -2.70
N VAL A 80 -13.98 2.94 -3.33
CA VAL A 80 -15.36 2.43 -3.23
C VAL A 80 -15.72 1.75 -4.55
N VAL A 81 -16.04 0.46 -4.48
CA VAL A 81 -16.50 -0.36 -5.60
C VAL A 81 -18.00 -0.57 -5.45
N LYS A 82 -18.77 -0.21 -6.48
CA LYS A 82 -20.23 -0.31 -6.51
C LYS A 82 -20.69 -1.37 -7.48
#